data_AF-A0A8K0TPF6-F1
#
_entry.id   AF-A0A8K0TPF6-F1
#
_cell.length_a   1.000
_cell.length_b   1.000
_cell.length_c   1.000
_cell.angle_alpha   90.00
_cell.angle_beta   90.00
_cell.angle_gamma   90.00
#
_symmetry.space_group_name_H-M   'P 1'
#
loop_
_entity.id
_entity.type
_entity.pdbx_description
1 polymer ?
#
loop_
_entity_poly.entity_id
_entity_poly.type
_entity_poly.pdbx_seq_one_letter_code
_entity_poly.pdbx_strand_id
1 'polypeptide(L)'
;MSPSAVNNTADPAAVPETRKVDVSDLGFIETPKVEGPWSVDKVIAVAPNDTPGFTPPSDSPLPYFHLLERLKTTKREGWRRFGIERGESIADHMYRMSLLTFACPAALRPRLDLNRCIKMCLIHDMAESLVGDITPVDGVAKPEKNRREAETMDYITKNLMGGLDGGVAGEEMRAVWQEYEDSKTLESLFVHDLDKMELLLQMFEYEKRGRRTLDLGEFAYVATKFALPETREWAQQLLAEREVFWGAGKHVHGEEGVAGGVKPDTRQQQDSYYSKQA
;
A
#
# COMPACT_ATOMS: atom_id res chain seq x y z
N MET A 1 -18.76 -12.17 4.88
CA MET A 1 -17.76 -12.40 5.94
C MET A 1 -16.45 -12.60 5.22
N SER A 2 -15.44 -11.74 5.45
CA SER A 2 -14.11 -11.92 4.86
C SER A 2 -13.54 -13.28 5.25
N PRO A 3 -12.79 -13.96 4.37
CA PRO A 3 -12.13 -15.23 4.70
C PRO A 3 -11.13 -15.14 5.86
N SER A 4 -10.81 -13.93 6.35
CA SER A 4 -9.83 -13.68 7.41
C SER A 4 -10.26 -14.08 8.84
N ALA A 5 -11.42 -14.70 9.03
CA ALA A 5 -11.89 -15.10 10.36
C ALA A 5 -12.56 -16.48 10.34
N VAL A 6 -11.75 -17.54 10.27
CA VAL A 6 -12.17 -18.86 10.77
C VAL A 6 -11.01 -19.49 11.55
N ASN A 7 -11.28 -19.77 12.83
CA ASN A 7 -10.37 -20.45 13.74
C ASN A 7 -10.00 -21.83 13.17
N ASN A 8 -8.78 -21.98 12.68
CA ASN A 8 -8.17 -23.30 12.55
C ASN A 8 -7.28 -23.54 13.76
N THR A 9 -7.70 -24.47 14.60
CA THR A 9 -6.88 -25.09 15.64
C THR A 9 -5.89 -26.02 14.95
N ALA A 10 -4.68 -25.50 14.65
CA ALA A 10 -3.57 -26.32 14.19
C ALA A 10 -2.53 -26.45 15.31
N ASP A 11 -2.10 -27.69 15.51
CA ASP A 11 -1.12 -28.18 16.49
C ASP A 11 0.27 -27.50 16.28
N PRO A 12 0.95 -26.97 17.32
CA PRO A 12 2.17 -26.17 17.15
C PRO A 12 3.42 -26.98 16.72
N ALA A 13 3.28 -28.29 16.48
CA ALA A 13 4.40 -29.18 16.16
C ALA A 13 4.35 -29.79 14.75
N ALA A 14 3.40 -29.41 13.90
CA ALA A 14 3.35 -29.88 12.52
C ALA A 14 4.09 -28.90 11.59
N VAL A 15 5.32 -29.24 11.19
CA VAL A 15 5.91 -28.71 9.96
C VAL A 15 4.93 -29.05 8.83
N PRO A 16 4.33 -28.08 8.12
CA PRO A 16 3.34 -28.41 7.11
C PRO A 16 3.98 -29.30 6.06
N GLU A 17 3.34 -30.42 5.74
CA GLU A 17 3.65 -31.22 4.55
C GLU A 17 3.87 -30.27 3.37
N THR A 18 4.96 -30.47 2.65
CA THR A 18 5.40 -29.64 1.52
C THR A 18 4.22 -29.34 0.60
N ARG A 19 3.63 -28.14 0.71
CA ARG A 19 2.64 -27.62 -0.23
C ARG A 19 3.26 -27.79 -1.62
N LYS A 20 2.64 -28.58 -2.50
CA LYS A 20 3.13 -28.75 -3.87
C LYS A 20 3.29 -27.36 -4.47
N VAL A 21 4.50 -27.04 -4.91
CA VAL A 21 4.80 -25.76 -5.54
C VAL A 21 4.00 -25.68 -6.84
N ASP A 22 3.11 -24.70 -6.94
CA ASP A 22 2.40 -24.40 -8.17
C ASP A 22 3.28 -23.51 -9.05
N VAL A 23 3.97 -24.12 -9.99
CA VAL A 23 4.85 -23.41 -10.94
C VAL A 23 4.07 -22.40 -11.80
N SER A 24 2.76 -22.56 -11.94
CA SER A 24 1.93 -21.62 -12.71
C SER A 24 1.62 -20.32 -11.97
N ASP A 25 1.87 -20.27 -10.65
CA ASP A 25 1.55 -19.12 -9.78
C ASP A 25 2.74 -18.65 -8.93
N LEU A 26 3.97 -18.79 -9.44
CA LEU A 26 5.19 -18.32 -8.76
C LEU A 26 5.23 -16.81 -8.52
N GLY A 27 4.41 -16.03 -9.24
CA GLY A 27 4.31 -14.58 -9.08
C GLY A 27 3.46 -14.15 -7.88
N PHE A 28 2.87 -15.11 -7.15
CA PHE A 28 2.11 -14.87 -5.94
C PHE A 28 2.91 -15.38 -4.73
N ILE A 29 3.13 -14.49 -3.76
CA ILE A 29 3.73 -14.84 -2.47
C ILE A 29 2.75 -14.44 -1.39
N GLU A 30 2.37 -15.41 -0.55
CA GLU A 30 1.48 -15.15 0.57
C GLU A 30 2.21 -14.33 1.64
N THR A 31 1.56 -13.29 2.16
CA THR A 31 2.12 -12.49 3.26
C THR A 31 2.36 -13.38 4.47
N PRO A 32 3.60 -13.44 5.01
CA PRO A 32 3.91 -14.32 6.12
C PRO A 32 3.10 -13.95 7.37
N LYS A 33 2.51 -14.96 8.02
CA LYS A 33 1.79 -14.80 9.28
C LYS A 33 2.71 -15.17 10.43
N VAL A 34 2.80 -14.30 11.43
CA VAL A 34 3.66 -14.49 12.60
C VAL A 34 2.82 -14.75 13.84
N GLU A 35 3.26 -15.68 14.68
CA GLU A 35 2.64 -15.95 15.99
C GLU A 35 3.14 -14.98 17.07
N GLY A 36 2.22 -14.54 17.92
CA GLY A 36 2.50 -13.61 19.01
C GLY A 36 2.83 -12.19 18.53
N PRO A 37 3.63 -11.42 19.29
CA PRO A 37 4.00 -10.07 18.90
C PRO A 37 4.76 -10.05 17.57
N TRP A 38 4.36 -9.16 16.67
CA TRP A 38 4.98 -8.99 15.36
C TRP A 38 6.36 -8.33 15.51
N SER A 39 7.36 -8.85 14.80
CA SER A 39 8.67 -8.23 14.61
C SER A 39 9.24 -8.60 13.25
N VAL A 40 10.16 -7.78 12.74
CA VAL A 40 10.86 -8.04 11.47
C VAL A 40 11.56 -9.40 11.50
N ASP A 41 12.28 -9.71 12.58
CA ASP A 41 13.00 -10.98 12.73
C ASP A 41 12.09 -12.20 12.59
N LYS A 42 10.88 -12.13 13.15
CA LYS A 42 9.91 -13.22 13.06
C LYS A 42 9.38 -13.38 11.64
N VAL A 43 9.06 -12.28 10.95
CA VAL A 43 8.58 -12.31 9.56
C VAL A 43 9.64 -12.94 8.66
N ILE A 44 10.91 -12.55 8.82
CA ILE A 44 12.03 -13.10 8.07
C ILE A 44 12.20 -14.60 8.37
N ALA A 45 12.10 -15.00 9.64
CA ALA A 45 12.26 -16.41 10.04
C ALA A 45 11.22 -17.34 9.42
N VAL A 46 9.99 -16.86 9.20
CA VAL A 46 8.91 -17.64 8.56
C VAL A 46 8.85 -17.46 7.03
N ALA A 47 9.68 -16.58 6.46
CA ALA A 47 9.82 -16.36 5.01
C ALA A 47 11.20 -16.82 4.45
N PRO A 48 11.70 -18.03 4.77
CA PRO A 48 13.11 -18.39 4.58
C PRO A 48 13.53 -18.61 3.12
N ASN A 49 12.58 -18.82 2.19
CA ASN A 49 12.90 -19.06 0.77
C ASN A 49 12.91 -17.77 -0.08
N ASP A 50 12.39 -16.66 0.46
CA ASP A 50 12.16 -15.41 -0.28
C ASP A 50 12.91 -14.20 0.31
N THR A 51 13.64 -14.42 1.41
CA THR A 51 14.34 -13.34 2.12
C THR A 51 15.79 -13.76 2.32
N PRO A 52 16.77 -12.88 2.03
CA PRO A 52 18.15 -13.14 2.43
C PRO A 52 18.15 -13.42 3.93
N GLY A 53 18.51 -14.64 4.33
CA GLY A 53 18.69 -14.97 5.74
C GLY A 53 19.58 -13.92 6.37
N PHE A 54 19.19 -13.40 7.53
CA PHE A 54 19.78 -12.24 8.22
C PHE A 54 21.30 -12.14 7.98
N THR A 55 21.69 -11.38 6.96
CA THR A 55 23.09 -11.08 6.71
C THR A 55 23.41 -9.81 7.49
N PRO A 56 24.51 -9.78 8.28
CA PRO A 56 24.98 -8.54 8.89
C PRO A 56 25.15 -7.46 7.82
N PRO A 57 25.15 -6.16 8.20
CA PRO A 57 25.40 -5.08 7.26
C PRO A 57 26.61 -5.42 6.40
N SER A 58 26.35 -5.52 5.10
CA SER A 58 27.35 -5.88 4.11
C SER A 58 27.45 -4.73 3.13
N ASP A 59 28.62 -4.55 2.53
CA ASP A 59 28.80 -3.58 1.45
C ASP A 59 28.11 -4.03 0.14
N SER A 60 27.39 -5.17 0.17
CA SER A 60 26.61 -5.68 -0.95
C SER A 60 25.17 -5.16 -0.92
N PRO A 61 24.66 -4.60 -2.03
CA PRO A 61 23.26 -4.18 -2.14
C PRO A 61 22.31 -5.34 -2.46
N LEU A 62 22.82 -6.55 -2.69
CA LEU A 62 22.00 -7.69 -3.12
C LEU A 62 20.88 -8.06 -2.14
N PRO A 63 21.09 -8.06 -0.80
CA PRO A 63 20.01 -8.34 0.13
C PRO A 63 18.82 -7.37 0.01
N TYR A 64 19.11 -6.09 -0.21
CA TYR A 64 18.10 -5.07 -0.48
C TYR A 64 17.35 -5.36 -1.79
N PHE A 65 18.06 -5.73 -2.87
CA PHE A 65 17.44 -6.04 -4.16
C PHE A 65 16.48 -7.23 -4.08
N HIS A 66 16.85 -8.28 -3.33
CA HIS A 66 15.97 -9.43 -3.10
C HIS A 66 14.72 -9.03 -2.32
N LEU A 67 14.86 -8.21 -1.28
CA LEU A 67 13.69 -7.74 -0.52
C LEU A 67 12.69 -6.97 -1.39
N LEU A 68 13.19 -6.12 -2.31
CA LEU A 68 12.32 -5.34 -3.21
C LEU A 68 11.42 -6.20 -4.10
N GLU A 69 11.78 -7.46 -4.39
CA GLU A 69 10.92 -8.38 -5.14
C GLU A 69 9.55 -8.56 -4.48
N ARG A 70 9.51 -8.53 -3.13
CA ARG A 70 8.28 -8.73 -2.37
C ARG A 70 7.22 -7.68 -2.71
N LEU A 71 7.62 -6.47 -3.10
CA LEU A 71 6.69 -5.43 -3.56
C LEU A 71 6.01 -5.77 -4.89
N LYS A 72 6.62 -6.63 -5.72
CA LYS A 72 6.07 -7.10 -7.00
C LYS A 72 5.09 -8.26 -6.79
N THR A 73 5.34 -9.09 -5.80
CA THR A 73 4.56 -10.30 -5.52
C THR A 73 3.40 -10.07 -4.55
N THR A 74 3.53 -9.11 -3.64
CA THR A 74 2.44 -8.69 -2.75
C THR A 74 1.41 -7.88 -3.55
N LYS A 75 0.21 -8.43 -3.71
CA LYS A 75 -0.92 -7.72 -4.36
C LYS A 75 -1.67 -6.85 -3.37
N ARG A 76 -2.19 -5.73 -3.86
CA ARG A 76 -2.98 -4.77 -3.07
C ARG A 76 -4.26 -5.43 -2.54
N GLU A 77 -4.40 -5.50 -1.23
CA GLU A 77 -5.42 -6.25 -0.51
C GLU A 77 -6.83 -5.66 -0.67
N GLY A 78 -6.91 -4.35 -0.90
CA GLY A 78 -8.16 -3.68 -1.24
C GLY A 78 -8.91 -4.39 -2.38
N TRP A 79 -8.20 -4.80 -3.44
CA TRP A 79 -8.81 -5.44 -4.61
C TRP A 79 -9.17 -6.91 -4.39
N ARG A 80 -8.38 -7.65 -3.60
CA ARG A 80 -8.64 -9.07 -3.30
C ARG A 80 -9.95 -9.27 -2.53
N ARG A 81 -10.35 -8.30 -1.71
CA ARG A 81 -11.67 -8.28 -1.04
C ARG A 81 -12.86 -8.31 -2.01
N PHE A 82 -12.64 -7.93 -3.26
CA PHE A 82 -13.62 -7.95 -4.34
C PHE A 82 -13.42 -9.13 -5.31
N GLY A 83 -12.60 -10.12 -4.96
CA GLY A 83 -12.32 -11.30 -5.79
C GLY A 83 -11.37 -11.02 -6.96
N ILE A 84 -10.63 -9.91 -6.94
CA ILE A 84 -9.62 -9.58 -7.94
C ILE A 84 -8.28 -10.21 -7.52
N GLU A 85 -8.10 -11.49 -7.81
CA GLU A 85 -6.89 -12.24 -7.42
C GLU A 85 -5.64 -11.79 -8.20
N ARG A 86 -5.80 -11.45 -9.49
CA ARG A 86 -4.73 -10.95 -10.36
C ARG A 86 -4.73 -9.42 -10.40
N GLY A 87 -4.82 -8.81 -9.23
CA GLY A 87 -4.75 -7.37 -9.03
C GLY A 87 -3.34 -6.82 -9.23
N GLU A 88 -3.24 -5.50 -9.17
CA GLU A 88 -1.95 -4.80 -9.15
C GLU A 88 -1.14 -5.16 -7.89
N SER A 89 0.17 -5.07 -8.01
CA SER A 89 1.11 -5.15 -6.90
C SER A 89 1.37 -3.79 -6.27
N ILE A 90 1.99 -3.78 -5.09
CA ILE A 90 2.44 -2.54 -4.43
C ILE A 90 3.43 -1.79 -5.34
N ALA A 91 4.31 -2.53 -6.03
CA ALA A 91 5.23 -1.94 -6.99
C ALA A 91 4.53 -1.29 -8.18
N ASP A 92 3.43 -1.88 -8.69
CA ASP A 92 2.64 -1.29 -9.80
C ASP A 92 2.02 0.05 -9.37
N HIS A 93 1.43 0.07 -8.17
CA HIS A 93 0.86 1.26 -7.53
C HIS A 93 1.90 2.38 -7.39
N MET A 94 3.02 2.10 -6.71
CA MET A 94 4.10 3.08 -6.50
C MET A 94 4.71 3.57 -7.82
N TYR A 95 4.87 2.68 -8.80
CA TYR A 95 5.38 3.04 -10.13
C TYR A 95 4.46 4.03 -10.83
N ARG A 96 3.15 3.77 -10.86
CA ARG A 96 2.20 4.68 -11.51
C ARG A 96 2.15 6.01 -10.78
N MET A 97 2.12 6.02 -9.44
CA MET A 97 2.21 7.25 -8.66
C MET A 97 3.41 8.11 -9.05
N SER A 98 4.61 7.51 -9.16
CA SER A 98 5.81 8.23 -9.56
C SER A 98 5.67 8.88 -10.94
N LEU A 99 5.02 8.20 -11.90
CA LEU A 99 4.75 8.79 -13.21
C LEU A 99 3.72 9.92 -13.16
N LEU A 100 2.71 9.83 -12.28
CA LEU A 100 1.70 10.90 -12.13
C LEU A 100 2.33 12.22 -11.67
N THR A 101 3.46 12.19 -10.94
CA THR A 101 4.19 13.41 -10.55
C THR A 101 4.61 14.28 -11.74
N PHE A 102 4.80 13.71 -12.93
CA PHE A 102 5.25 14.45 -14.12
C PHE A 102 4.16 15.40 -14.63
N ALA A 103 2.90 15.06 -14.35
CA ALA A 103 1.71 15.87 -14.62
C ALA A 103 1.43 16.89 -13.51
N CYS A 104 2.43 17.23 -12.66
CA CYS A 104 2.30 18.24 -11.62
C CYS A 104 1.60 19.52 -12.12
N PRO A 105 0.55 20.00 -11.44
CA PRO A 105 -0.14 21.24 -11.78
C PRO A 105 0.84 22.42 -11.86
N ALA A 106 0.63 23.31 -12.84
CA ALA A 106 1.49 24.47 -13.04
C ALA A 106 1.57 25.38 -11.81
N ALA A 107 0.49 25.48 -11.03
CA ALA A 107 0.43 26.25 -9.80
C ALA A 107 1.30 25.67 -8.66
N LEU A 108 1.52 24.35 -8.65
CA LEU A 108 2.32 23.66 -7.63
C LEU A 108 3.80 23.51 -8.05
N ARG A 109 4.06 23.36 -9.36
CA ARG A 109 5.39 23.08 -9.91
C ARG A 109 6.53 23.99 -9.40
N PRO A 110 6.39 25.33 -9.25
CA PRO A 110 7.49 26.16 -8.74
C PRO A 110 7.73 26.03 -7.23
N ARG A 111 6.87 25.30 -6.51
CA ARG A 111 6.89 25.17 -5.04
C ARG A 111 7.24 23.76 -4.56
N LEU A 112 7.40 22.82 -5.49
CA LEU A 112 7.64 21.41 -5.22
C LEU A 112 9.02 21.00 -5.73
N ASP A 113 9.76 20.25 -4.94
CA ASP A 113 10.83 19.40 -5.47
C ASP A 113 10.23 18.11 -6.06
N LEU A 114 10.05 18.08 -7.38
CA LEU A 114 9.49 16.90 -8.05
C LEU A 114 10.38 15.66 -7.93
N ASN A 115 11.71 15.80 -7.84
CA ASN A 115 12.58 14.66 -7.64
C ASN A 115 12.36 14.04 -6.26
N ARG A 116 12.15 14.89 -5.25
CA ARG A 116 11.76 14.45 -3.90
C ARG A 116 10.40 13.75 -3.91
N CYS A 117 9.40 14.30 -4.60
CA CYS A 117 8.09 13.65 -4.76
C CYS A 117 8.20 12.27 -5.44
N ILE A 118 8.97 12.16 -6.53
CA ILE A 118 9.19 10.88 -7.23
C ILE A 118 9.82 9.85 -6.30
N LYS A 119 10.87 10.23 -5.57
CA LYS A 119 11.51 9.35 -4.57
C LYS A 119 10.51 8.92 -3.51
N MET A 120 9.69 9.85 -3.02
CA MET A 120 8.68 9.55 -2.00
C MET A 120 7.62 8.57 -2.49
N CYS A 121 7.10 8.73 -3.72
CA CYS A 121 6.20 7.75 -4.34
C CYS A 121 6.81 6.34 -4.38
N LEU A 122 8.11 6.22 -4.71
CA LEU A 122 8.81 4.93 -4.81
C LEU A 122 9.14 4.28 -3.45
N ILE A 123 9.02 5.03 -2.35
CA ILE A 123 9.49 4.61 -1.01
C ILE A 123 8.34 4.43 -0.01
N HIS A 124 7.25 5.18 -0.15
CA HIS A 124 6.26 5.32 0.93
C HIS A 124 5.68 3.98 1.43
N ASP A 125 5.30 3.07 0.53
CA ASP A 125 4.77 1.74 0.85
C ASP A 125 5.87 0.65 0.87
N MET A 126 7.16 1.00 0.88
CA MET A 126 8.25 0.01 0.87
C MET A 126 8.22 -0.91 2.12
N ALA A 127 7.70 -0.41 3.24
CA ALA A 127 7.52 -1.18 4.47
C ALA A 127 6.57 -2.37 4.31
N GLU A 128 5.63 -2.30 3.37
CA GLU A 128 4.69 -3.37 3.08
C GLU A 128 5.37 -4.62 2.50
N SER A 129 6.64 -4.52 2.09
CA SER A 129 7.46 -5.68 1.72
C SER A 129 7.51 -6.75 2.83
N LEU A 130 7.51 -6.35 4.12
CA LEU A 130 7.47 -7.27 5.26
C LEU A 130 6.17 -7.18 6.06
N VAL A 131 5.57 -5.99 6.17
CA VAL A 131 4.32 -5.79 6.91
C VAL A 131 3.13 -6.42 6.18
N GLY A 132 3.18 -6.46 4.85
CA GLY A 132 2.01 -6.68 3.99
C GLY A 132 1.16 -5.41 3.84
N ASP A 133 0.27 -5.41 2.85
CA ASP A 133 -0.71 -4.33 2.64
C ASP A 133 -1.84 -4.44 3.67
N ILE A 134 -1.68 -3.77 4.81
CA ILE A 134 -2.70 -3.76 5.88
C ILE A 134 -3.81 -2.77 5.54
N THR A 135 -5.02 -3.29 5.36
CA THR A 135 -6.20 -2.48 5.05
C THR A 135 -6.98 -2.08 6.31
N PRO A 136 -7.87 -1.07 6.25
CA PRO A 136 -8.68 -0.66 7.39
C PRO A 136 -9.57 -1.77 7.99
N VAL A 137 -9.88 -2.82 7.23
CA VAL A 137 -10.75 -3.92 7.67
C VAL A 137 -10.00 -5.04 8.40
N ASP A 138 -8.66 -5.01 8.42
CA ASP A 138 -7.84 -6.08 9.02
C ASP A 138 -7.73 -5.97 10.55
N GLY A 139 -8.28 -4.91 11.14
CA GLY A 139 -8.39 -4.75 12.59
C GLY A 139 -7.06 -4.49 13.31
N VAL A 140 -5.98 -4.22 12.57
CA VAL A 140 -4.71 -3.75 13.14
C VAL A 140 -4.84 -2.27 13.49
N ALA A 141 -4.63 -1.94 14.76
CA ALA A 141 -4.69 -0.56 15.21
C ALA A 141 -3.58 0.28 14.54
N LYS A 142 -3.92 1.52 14.14
CA LYS A 142 -2.99 2.45 13.46
C LYS A 142 -1.63 2.60 14.17
N PRO A 143 -1.53 2.74 15.52
CA PRO A 143 -0.24 2.79 16.18
C PRO A 143 0.62 1.53 16.01
N GLU A 144 -0.03 0.36 15.95
CA GLU A 144 0.67 -0.91 15.71
C GLU A 144 1.11 -1.02 14.25
N LYS A 145 0.26 -0.67 13.27
CA LYS A 145 0.66 -0.58 11.86
C LYS A 145 1.91 0.30 11.70
N ASN A 146 1.84 1.53 12.20
CA ASN A 146 2.95 2.49 12.12
C ASN A 146 4.23 1.96 12.80
N ARG A 147 4.11 1.25 13.93
CA ARG A 147 5.24 0.63 14.61
C ARG A 147 5.91 -0.44 13.72
N ARG A 148 5.12 -1.33 13.11
CA ARG A 148 5.62 -2.40 12.22
C ARG A 148 6.30 -1.82 10.98
N GLU A 149 5.71 -0.77 10.41
CA GLU A 149 6.26 -0.11 9.23
C GLU A 149 7.56 0.63 9.54
N ALA A 150 7.61 1.35 10.67
CA ALA A 150 8.83 1.99 11.14
C ALA A 150 9.94 0.97 11.44
N GLU A 151 9.62 -0.16 12.08
CA GLU A 151 10.57 -1.25 12.34
C GLU A 151 11.12 -1.84 11.02
N THR A 152 10.25 -2.03 10.02
CA THR A 152 10.64 -2.51 8.69
C THR A 152 11.55 -1.51 7.98
N MET A 153 11.21 -0.22 7.99
CA MET A 153 12.03 0.80 7.35
C MET A 153 13.38 0.96 8.05
N ASP A 154 13.42 0.82 9.37
CA ASP A 154 14.68 0.80 10.11
C ASP A 154 15.54 -0.40 9.71
N TYR A 155 14.96 -1.60 9.55
CA TYR A 155 15.68 -2.76 9.04
C TYR A 155 16.22 -2.53 7.62
N ILE A 156 15.39 -2.04 6.69
CA ILE A 156 15.82 -1.78 5.31
C ILE A 156 16.96 -0.77 5.28
N THR A 157 16.80 0.36 5.97
CA THR A 157 17.70 1.50 5.84
C THR A 157 18.97 1.35 6.67
N LYS A 158 18.91 0.71 7.83
CA LYS A 158 20.06 0.53 8.73
C LYS A 158 20.77 -0.82 8.56
N ASN A 159 20.03 -1.90 8.26
CA ASN A 159 20.64 -3.22 8.15
C ASN A 159 21.01 -3.54 6.69
N LEU A 160 20.07 -3.40 5.76
CA LEU A 160 20.31 -3.77 4.35
C LEU A 160 21.10 -2.70 3.59
N MET A 161 20.87 -1.42 3.91
CA MET A 161 21.54 -0.29 3.26
C MET A 161 22.62 0.37 4.11
N GLY A 162 22.73 0.05 5.40
CA GLY A 162 23.65 0.75 6.31
C GLY A 162 25.14 0.55 6.02
N GLY A 163 25.50 -0.53 5.34
CA GLY A 163 26.88 -0.76 4.86
C GLY A 163 27.22 -0.02 3.55
N LEU A 164 26.22 0.44 2.80
CA LEU A 164 26.42 1.03 1.47
C LEU A 164 26.75 2.52 1.58
N ASP A 165 27.89 2.93 1.02
CA ASP A 165 28.32 4.34 0.97
C ASP A 165 28.25 5.04 2.34
N GLY A 166 28.68 4.33 3.40
CA GLY A 166 28.64 4.84 4.77
C GLY A 166 27.23 5.02 5.34
N GLY A 167 26.21 4.41 4.73
CA GLY A 167 24.81 4.46 5.17
C GLY A 167 24.01 5.66 4.66
N VAL A 168 24.65 6.60 3.93
CA VAL A 168 24.05 7.86 3.48
C VAL A 168 22.76 7.64 2.67
N ALA A 169 22.77 6.65 1.77
CA ALA A 169 21.59 6.33 0.97
C ALA A 169 20.43 5.79 1.82
N GLY A 170 20.73 4.98 2.85
CA GLY A 170 19.74 4.48 3.81
C GLY A 170 19.13 5.61 4.64
N GLU A 171 19.97 6.54 5.13
CA GLU A 171 19.51 7.72 5.88
C GLU A 171 18.60 8.63 5.04
N GLU A 172 18.96 8.89 3.78
CA GLU A 172 18.11 9.67 2.87
C GLU A 172 16.74 8.99 2.68
N MET A 173 16.74 7.68 2.41
CA MET A 173 15.51 6.90 2.22
C MET A 173 14.63 6.94 3.47
N ARG A 174 15.23 6.76 4.65
CA ARG A 174 14.50 6.81 5.94
C ARG A 174 13.87 8.17 6.17
N ALA A 175 14.57 9.25 5.79
CA ALA A 175 14.06 10.60 5.90
C ALA A 175 12.91 10.88 4.91
N VAL A 176 13.01 10.40 3.66
CA VAL A 176 11.90 10.46 2.67
C VAL A 176 10.66 9.78 3.23
N TRP A 177 10.81 8.56 3.73
CA TRP A 177 9.69 7.80 4.27
C TRP A 177 9.05 8.49 5.48
N GLN A 178 9.87 9.01 6.41
CA GLN A 178 9.35 9.74 7.56
C GLN A 178 8.60 11.01 7.16
N GLU A 179 9.06 11.71 6.13
CA GLU A 179 8.40 12.90 5.59
C GLU A 179 7.00 12.57 5.05
N TYR A 180 6.83 11.42 4.39
CA TYR A 180 5.53 10.91 3.96
C TYR A 180 4.61 10.65 5.18
N GLU A 181 5.10 9.90 6.16
CA GLU A 181 4.36 9.55 7.38
C GLU A 181 3.92 10.78 8.19
N ASP A 182 4.79 11.78 8.28
CA ASP A 182 4.53 13.02 8.98
C ASP A 182 3.41 13.84 8.31
N SER A 183 3.26 13.75 6.98
CA SER A 183 2.28 14.49 6.14
C SER A 183 2.14 15.97 6.48
N LYS A 184 3.28 16.66 6.56
CA LYS A 184 3.36 18.10 6.87
C LYS A 184 3.88 18.95 5.71
N THR A 185 4.79 18.41 4.90
CA THR A 185 5.41 19.16 3.78
C THR A 185 4.49 19.21 2.58
N LEU A 186 4.70 20.18 1.69
CA LEU A 186 3.89 20.30 0.48
C LEU A 186 4.09 19.09 -0.45
N GLU A 187 5.32 18.60 -0.54
CA GLU A 187 5.70 17.36 -1.22
C GLU A 187 4.92 16.17 -0.68
N SER A 188 4.90 16.02 0.65
CA SER A 188 4.19 14.92 1.31
C SER A 188 2.68 15.01 1.07
N LEU A 189 2.08 16.19 1.21
CA LEU A 189 0.66 16.39 0.91
C LEU A 189 0.33 16.09 -0.55
N PHE A 190 1.20 16.49 -1.49
CA PHE A 190 1.03 16.19 -2.90
C PHE A 190 1.11 14.69 -3.18
N VAL A 191 2.08 13.97 -2.61
CA VAL A 191 2.23 12.53 -2.78
C VAL A 191 1.08 11.75 -2.14
N HIS A 192 0.59 12.19 -0.97
CA HIS A 192 -0.62 11.66 -0.35
C HIS A 192 -1.85 11.82 -1.25
N ASP A 193 -1.98 12.92 -1.97
CA ASP A 193 -3.06 13.10 -2.94
C ASP A 193 -2.87 12.23 -4.18
N LEU A 194 -1.63 12.00 -4.62
CA LEU A 194 -1.33 11.07 -5.71
C LEU A 194 -1.66 9.62 -5.35
N ASP A 195 -1.40 9.18 -4.12
CA ASP A 195 -1.77 7.85 -3.62
C ASP A 195 -3.30 7.62 -3.77
N LYS A 196 -4.09 8.57 -3.26
CA LYS A 196 -5.56 8.55 -3.41
C LYS A 196 -6.00 8.61 -4.86
N MET A 197 -5.35 9.44 -5.68
CA MET A 197 -5.67 9.57 -7.09
C MET A 197 -5.42 8.27 -7.84
N GLU A 198 -4.32 7.60 -7.55
CA GLU A 198 -3.94 6.32 -8.14
C GLU A 198 -4.97 5.24 -7.78
N LEU A 199 -5.38 5.16 -6.51
CA LEU A 199 -6.45 4.26 -6.06
C LEU A 199 -7.76 4.51 -6.82
N LEU A 200 -8.17 5.76 -6.99
CA LEU A 200 -9.40 6.10 -7.73
C LEU A 200 -9.30 5.74 -9.21
N LEU A 201 -8.15 5.97 -9.84
CA LEU A 201 -7.91 5.58 -11.24
C LEU A 201 -8.03 4.07 -11.39
N GLN A 202 -7.38 3.31 -10.52
CA GLN A 202 -7.44 1.85 -10.56
C GLN A 202 -8.84 1.31 -10.35
N MET A 203 -9.57 1.87 -9.37
CA MET A 203 -10.98 1.57 -9.11
C MET A 203 -11.77 1.69 -10.42
N PHE A 204 -11.72 2.85 -11.07
CA PHE A 204 -12.50 3.09 -12.28
C PHE A 204 -12.05 2.19 -13.45
N GLU A 205 -10.76 1.93 -13.59
CA GLU A 205 -10.26 1.02 -14.62
C GLU A 205 -10.73 -0.42 -14.42
N TYR A 206 -10.74 -0.93 -13.19
CA TYR A 206 -11.30 -2.24 -12.90
C TYR A 206 -12.80 -2.31 -13.12
N GLU A 207 -13.58 -1.29 -12.78
CA GLU A 207 -15.00 -1.23 -13.10
C GLU A 207 -15.28 -1.24 -14.61
N LYS A 208 -14.47 -0.49 -15.38
CA LYS A 208 -14.52 -0.51 -16.85
C LYS A 208 -14.25 -1.90 -17.40
N ARG A 209 -13.18 -2.56 -16.94
CA ARG A 209 -12.84 -3.94 -17.33
C ARG A 209 -13.92 -4.94 -16.89
N GLY A 210 -14.52 -4.72 -15.73
CA GLY A 210 -15.66 -5.46 -15.19
C GLY A 210 -16.98 -5.15 -15.88
N ARG A 211 -17.03 -4.20 -16.82
CA ARG A 211 -18.23 -3.84 -17.61
C ARG A 211 -19.48 -3.65 -16.74
N ARG A 212 -19.34 -2.90 -15.64
CA ARG A 212 -20.43 -2.60 -14.67
C ARG A 212 -20.97 -3.81 -13.89
N THR A 213 -20.28 -4.95 -13.90
CA THR A 213 -20.66 -6.12 -13.08
C THR A 213 -20.00 -6.11 -11.70
N LEU A 214 -19.04 -5.23 -11.51
CA LEU A 214 -18.31 -5.02 -10.27
C LEU A 214 -18.37 -3.53 -9.93
N ASP A 215 -18.92 -3.21 -8.76
CA ASP A 215 -18.97 -1.86 -8.21
C ASP A 215 -17.93 -1.74 -7.10
N LEU A 216 -16.96 -0.86 -7.31
CA LEU A 216 -15.86 -0.57 -6.40
C LEU A 216 -16.04 0.81 -5.75
N GLY A 217 -17.24 1.38 -5.79
CA GLY A 217 -17.52 2.73 -5.31
C GLY A 217 -17.27 2.96 -3.81
N GLU A 218 -17.00 1.92 -3.00
CA GLU A 218 -16.51 2.11 -1.63
C GLU A 218 -15.20 2.92 -1.59
N PHE A 219 -14.35 2.78 -2.60
CA PHE A 219 -13.09 3.50 -2.68
C PHE A 219 -13.28 4.98 -3.06
N ALA A 220 -14.42 5.36 -3.66
CA ALA A 220 -14.70 6.74 -4.04
C ALA A 220 -14.66 7.71 -2.84
N TYR A 221 -14.82 7.20 -1.62
CA TYR A 221 -14.71 7.99 -0.39
C TYR A 221 -13.40 8.76 -0.26
N VAL A 222 -12.27 8.21 -0.75
CA VAL A 222 -10.97 8.89 -0.60
C VAL A 222 -10.91 10.22 -1.33
N ALA A 223 -11.81 10.48 -2.30
CA ALA A 223 -11.94 11.78 -2.96
C ALA A 223 -12.24 12.92 -1.97
N THR A 224 -12.87 12.62 -0.83
CA THR A 224 -13.14 13.60 0.24
C THR A 224 -11.89 13.97 1.05
N LYS A 225 -10.79 13.23 0.87
CA LYS A 225 -9.56 13.35 1.68
C LYS A 225 -8.40 14.01 0.93
N PHE A 226 -8.65 14.57 -0.25
CA PHE A 226 -7.64 15.33 -1.00
C PHE A 226 -7.31 16.64 -0.28
N ALA A 227 -6.03 16.86 -0.02
CA ALA A 227 -5.53 18.01 0.71
C ALA A 227 -5.44 19.26 -0.19
N LEU A 228 -4.93 19.10 -1.41
CA LEU A 228 -4.63 20.21 -2.31
C LEU A 228 -5.82 20.49 -3.26
N PRO A 229 -6.18 21.77 -3.51
CA PRO A 229 -7.23 22.10 -4.46
C PRO A 229 -6.98 21.57 -5.87
N GLU A 230 -5.74 21.66 -6.35
CA GLU A 230 -5.37 21.33 -7.73
C GLU A 230 -5.52 19.84 -8.04
N THR A 231 -5.19 18.97 -7.08
CA THR A 231 -5.33 17.52 -7.20
C THR A 231 -6.79 17.08 -6.95
N ARG A 232 -7.53 17.78 -6.10
CA ARG A 232 -8.97 17.55 -5.89
C ARG A 232 -9.78 17.70 -7.18
N GLU A 233 -9.40 18.65 -8.04
CA GLU A 233 -10.01 18.81 -9.36
C GLU A 233 -9.88 17.55 -10.23
N TRP A 234 -8.75 16.84 -10.18
CA TRP A 234 -8.56 15.58 -10.90
C TRP A 234 -9.51 14.50 -10.38
N ALA A 235 -9.64 14.35 -9.07
CA ALA A 235 -10.57 13.41 -8.47
C ALA A 235 -12.02 13.70 -8.88
N GLN A 236 -12.42 14.98 -8.89
CA GLN A 236 -13.76 15.40 -9.34
C GLN A 236 -14.01 15.06 -10.81
N GLN A 237 -13.03 15.31 -11.68
CA GLN A 237 -13.13 14.98 -13.11
C GLN A 237 -13.28 13.47 -13.31
N LEU A 238 -12.45 12.66 -12.65
CA LEU A 238 -12.53 11.21 -12.73
C LEU A 238 -13.87 10.67 -12.23
N LEU A 239 -14.38 11.19 -11.11
CA LEU A 239 -15.68 10.78 -10.59
C LEU A 239 -16.82 11.18 -11.54
N ALA A 240 -16.74 12.35 -12.20
CA ALA A 240 -17.71 12.72 -13.23
C ALA A 240 -17.67 11.77 -14.44
N GLU A 241 -16.48 11.35 -14.90
CA GLU A 241 -16.34 10.32 -15.94
C GLU A 241 -16.96 8.99 -15.51
N ARG A 242 -16.75 8.61 -14.24
CA ARG A 242 -17.33 7.40 -13.65
C ARG A 242 -18.86 7.45 -13.62
N GLU A 243 -19.45 8.58 -13.23
CA GLU A 243 -20.91 8.76 -13.24
C GLU A 243 -21.49 8.62 -14.65
N VAL A 244 -20.82 9.21 -15.67
CA VAL A 244 -21.19 9.02 -17.08
C VAL A 244 -21.06 7.55 -17.50
N PHE A 245 -19.99 6.87 -17.06
CA PHE A 245 -19.79 5.46 -17.35
C PHE A 245 -20.89 4.59 -16.75
N TRP A 246 -21.37 4.84 -15.53
CA TRP A 246 -22.45 4.05 -14.93
C TRP A 246 -23.83 4.44 -15.45
N GLY A 247 -24.05 5.72 -15.80
CA GLY A 247 -25.30 6.24 -16.34
C GLY A 247 -26.48 5.96 -15.39
N ALA A 248 -27.56 5.36 -15.92
CA ALA A 248 -28.71 4.96 -15.10
C ALA A 248 -28.49 3.66 -14.30
N GLY A 249 -27.29 3.07 -14.35
CA GLY A 249 -26.95 1.87 -13.60
C GLY A 249 -26.82 2.15 -12.10
N LYS A 250 -27.36 1.26 -11.26
CA LYS A 250 -27.20 1.36 -9.80
C LYS A 250 -25.74 1.09 -9.44
N HIS A 251 -25.15 2.04 -8.71
CA HIS A 251 -23.79 1.92 -8.19
C HIS A 251 -23.63 2.85 -6.98
N VAL A 252 -22.54 2.70 -6.23
CA VAL A 252 -22.22 3.51 -5.06
C VAL A 252 -21.60 4.84 -5.49
N HIS A 253 -22.18 5.94 -5.01
CA HIS A 253 -21.79 7.31 -5.36
C HIS A 253 -20.93 7.96 -4.28
N GLY A 254 -19.87 8.68 -4.68
CA GLY A 254 -19.12 9.64 -3.84
C GLY A 254 -19.10 9.36 -2.32
N GLU A 255 -19.74 10.24 -1.53
CA GLU A 255 -19.84 10.13 -0.07
C GLU A 255 -20.72 8.98 0.42
N GLU A 256 -21.61 8.45 -0.44
CA GLU A 256 -22.32 7.20 -0.18
C GLU A 256 -21.41 5.98 -0.28
N GLY A 257 -20.16 6.11 -0.76
CA GLY A 257 -19.08 5.13 -0.54
C GLY A 257 -18.99 4.67 0.92
N VAL A 258 -19.33 5.57 1.83
CA VAL A 258 -19.38 5.35 3.27
C VAL A 258 -20.61 4.57 3.74
N ALA A 259 -21.72 4.59 2.98
CA ALA A 259 -23.00 3.95 3.30
C ALA A 259 -23.32 2.73 2.41
N GLY A 260 -22.64 2.58 1.28
CA GLY A 260 -22.94 1.67 0.17
C GLY A 260 -22.31 0.29 0.25
N GLY A 261 -21.97 -0.19 1.44
CA GLY A 261 -21.41 -1.54 1.64
C GLY A 261 -20.51 -1.68 2.87
N VAL A 262 -20.10 -0.55 3.42
CA VAL A 262 -19.24 -0.45 4.59
C VAL A 262 -20.12 -0.41 5.84
N LYS A 263 -20.01 -1.40 6.74
CA LYS A 263 -20.75 -1.39 8.02
C LYS A 263 -20.37 -0.14 8.82
N PRO A 264 -21.24 0.40 9.71
CA PRO A 264 -20.94 1.56 10.53
C PRO A 264 -19.60 1.49 11.29
N ASP A 265 -19.23 0.29 11.76
CA ASP A 265 -17.94 0.03 12.42
C ASP A 265 -16.75 0.25 11.48
N THR A 266 -16.89 -0.12 10.21
CA THR A 266 -15.86 0.05 9.19
C THR A 266 -15.72 1.50 8.74
N ARG A 267 -16.79 2.32 8.83
CA ARG A 267 -16.70 3.79 8.65
C ARG A 267 -15.80 4.41 9.71
N GLN A 268 -16.00 4.07 10.99
CA GLN A 268 -15.13 4.58 12.07
C GLN A 268 -13.68 4.14 11.89
N GLN A 269 -13.45 2.91 11.42
CA GLN A 269 -12.10 2.42 11.10
C GLN A 269 -11.46 3.18 9.94
N GLN A 270 -12.18 3.39 8.84
CA GLN A 270 -11.70 4.19 7.70
C GLN A 270 -11.46 5.65 8.10
N ASP A 271 -12.36 6.26 8.86
CA ASP A 271 -12.19 7.60 9.39
C ASP A 271 -10.97 7.67 10.29
N SER A 272 -10.76 6.72 11.21
CA SER A 272 -9.56 6.68 12.04
C SER A 272 -8.27 6.44 11.22
N TYR A 273 -8.36 5.66 10.14
CA TYR A 273 -7.25 5.40 9.23
C TYR A 273 -6.83 6.68 8.49
N TYR A 274 -7.78 7.35 7.84
CA TYR A 274 -7.54 8.52 7.00
C TYR A 274 -7.57 9.88 7.75
N SER A 275 -8.13 9.95 8.95
CA SER A 275 -8.03 11.15 9.79
C SER A 275 -6.69 11.17 10.52
N LYS A 276 -5.98 12.28 10.38
CA LYS A 276 -5.00 12.68 11.38
C LYS A 276 -5.75 13.40 12.50
N GLN A 277 -5.53 12.97 13.73
CA GLN A 277 -5.54 13.91 14.84
C GLN A 277 -4.33 14.84 14.61
N ALA A 278 -4.61 16.14 14.78
CA ALA A 278 -3.73 17.28 14.55
C ALA A 278 -2.30 17.12 15.07
#